data_AF-M7MVZ4-F1
#
_entry.id   AF-M7MVZ4-F1
#
_cell.length_a   1.000
_cell.length_b   1.000
_cell.length_c   1.000
_cell.angle_alpha   90.00
_cell.angle_beta   90.00
_cell.angle_gamma   90.00
#
_symmetry.space_group_name_H-M   'P 1'
#
loop_
_entity.id
_entity.type
_entity.pdbx_description
1 polymer ?
#
loop_
_entity_poly.entity_id
_entity_poly.type
_entity_poly.pdbx_seq_one_letter_code
_entity_poly.pdbx_strand_id
1 'polypeptide(L)'
;MNTSFILLQTQTTVALEDFSGFVIMAVNIIFIIILALGLINTVRKFIMSDPSAMSSLGQLVVGVIVFLVFNIFKDDLTGIFGEFQL
;
A
#
# COMPACT_ATOMS: atom_id res chain seq x y z
N MET A 1 33.19 -15.76 16.93
CA MET A 1 32.04 -15.04 16.35
C MET A 1 32.51 -13.63 16.03
N ASN A 2 32.50 -13.23 14.75
CA ASN A 2 33.14 -11.97 14.32
C ASN A 2 32.19 -10.80 14.56
N THR A 3 32.48 -9.95 15.55
CA THR A 3 31.64 -8.83 15.99
C THR A 3 31.33 -7.83 14.87
N SER A 4 32.24 -7.68 13.90
CA SER A 4 32.06 -6.83 12.72
C SER A 4 31.03 -7.36 11.71
N PHE A 5 30.79 -8.67 11.65
CA PHE A 5 29.73 -9.24 10.80
C PHE A 5 28.34 -9.01 11.40
N ILE A 6 28.22 -9.11 12.72
CA ILE A 6 26.96 -8.89 13.46
C ILE A 6 26.52 -7.43 13.35
N LEU A 7 27.45 -6.48 13.49
CA LEU A 7 27.20 -5.04 13.36
C LEU A 7 26.80 -4.61 11.94
N LEU A 8 27.32 -5.28 10.91
CA LEU A 8 26.93 -5.02 9.52
C LEU A 8 25.51 -5.56 9.25
N GLN A 9 25.21 -6.78 9.71
CA GLN A 9 23.89 -7.38 9.55
C GLN A 9 22.81 -6.56 10.27
N THR A 10 23.05 -6.12 11.52
CA THR A 10 22.11 -5.27 12.28
C THR A 10 21.86 -3.93 11.59
N GLN A 11 22.89 -3.24 11.09
CA GLN A 11 22.72 -1.99 10.34
C GLN A 11 21.92 -2.19 9.05
N THR A 12 22.11 -3.32 8.37
CA THR A 12 21.40 -3.63 7.12
C THR A 12 19.92 -3.92 7.39
N THR A 13 19.58 -4.63 8.47
CA THR A 13 18.18 -4.88 8.87
C THR A 13 17.44 -3.60 9.27
N VAL A 14 18.09 -2.71 10.03
CA VAL A 14 17.48 -1.43 10.45
C VAL A 14 17.20 -0.53 9.24
N ALA A 15 18.15 -0.44 8.31
CA ALA A 15 17.95 0.33 7.08
C ALA A 15 16.84 -0.24 6.18
N LEU A 16 16.64 -1.56 6.20
CA LEU A 16 15.59 -2.22 5.43
C LEU A 16 14.20 -2.00 6.04
N GLU A 17 14.11 -2.01 7.37
CA GLU A 17 12.87 -1.71 8.13
C GLU A 17 12.39 -0.28 7.84
N ASP A 18 13.26 0.71 8.01
CA ASP A 18 12.97 2.13 7.75
C ASP A 18 12.55 2.37 6.30
N PHE A 19 13.26 1.75 5.35
CA PHE A 19 12.92 1.85 3.93
C PHE A 19 11.56 1.23 3.62
N SER A 20 11.25 0.07 4.21
CA SER A 20 9.96 -0.60 4.01
C SER A 20 8.79 0.25 4.52
N GLY A 21 8.93 0.86 5.70
CA GLY A 21 7.92 1.74 6.29
C GLY A 21 7.67 2.98 5.44
N PHE A 22 8.72 3.59 4.91
CA PHE A 22 8.61 4.73 3.99
C PHE A 22 7.87 4.36 2.69
N VAL A 23 8.24 3.24 2.07
CA VAL A 23 7.60 2.78 0.82
C VAL A 23 6.12 2.47 1.05
N ILE A 24 5.80 1.77 2.14
CA ILE A 24 4.41 1.48 2.54
C ILE A 24 3.59 2.77 2.66
N MET A 25 4.11 3.77 3.38
CA MET A 25 3.44 5.05 3.58
C MET A 25 3.19 5.75 2.24
N ALA A 26 4.22 5.83 1.39
CA ALA A 26 4.14 6.50 0.09
C ALA A 26 3.10 5.84 -0.83
N VAL A 27 3.12 4.50 -0.93
CA VAL A 27 2.17 3.75 -1.76
C VAL A 27 0.74 3.93 -1.25
N ASN A 28 0.53 3.91 0.08
CA ASN A 28 -0.79 4.10 0.67
C ASN A 28 -1.40 5.47 0.30
N ILE A 29 -0.61 6.54 0.40
CA ILE A 29 -1.05 7.90 0.01
C ILE A 29 -1.44 7.95 -1.46
N ILE A 30 -0.62 7.36 -2.34
CA ILE A 30 -0.88 7.33 -3.79
C ILE A 30 -2.19 6.59 -4.08
N PHE A 31 -2.42 5.43 -3.46
CA PHE A 31 -3.64 4.65 -3.63
C PHE A 31 -4.89 5.44 -3.23
N ILE A 32 -4.85 6.14 -2.09
CA ILE A 32 -5.97 6.97 -1.62
C ILE A 32 -6.31 8.05 -2.65
N ILE A 33 -5.31 8.72 -3.22
CA ILE A 33 -5.52 9.76 -4.24
C ILE A 33 -6.16 9.15 -5.50
N ILE A 34 -5.66 8.01 -5.99
CA ILE A 34 -6.20 7.33 -7.17
C ILE A 34 -7.65 6.91 -6.95
N LEU A 35 -7.96 6.33 -5.79
CA LEU A 35 -9.33 5.91 -5.45
C LEU A 35 -10.27 7.11 -5.33
N ALA A 36 -9.83 8.21 -4.72
CA ALA A 36 -10.63 9.43 -4.61
C ALA A 36 -10.95 10.01 -6.00
N LEU A 37 -9.96 10.10 -6.88
CA LEU A 37 -10.15 10.57 -8.27
C LEU A 37 -11.07 9.62 -9.05
N GLY A 38 -10.89 8.30 -8.90
CA GLY A 38 -11.75 7.29 -9.50
C GLY A 38 -13.20 7.42 -9.04
N LEU A 39 -13.43 7.70 -7.76
CA LEU A 39 -14.75 7.88 -7.17
C LEU A 39 -15.43 9.11 -7.75
N ILE A 40 -14.73 10.25 -7.76
CA ILE A 40 -15.24 11.51 -8.33
C ILE A 40 -15.63 11.31 -9.79
N ASN A 41 -14.77 10.67 -10.59
CA ASN A 41 -15.05 10.43 -12.00
C ASN A 41 -16.26 9.51 -12.20
N THR A 42 -16.35 8.46 -11.39
CA THR A 42 -17.46 7.51 -11.45
C THR A 42 -18.79 8.19 -11.09
N VAL A 43 -18.83 8.94 -9.98
CA VAL A 43 -20.01 9.73 -9.57
C VAL A 43 -20.42 10.73 -10.65
N ARG A 44 -19.45 11.45 -11.24
CA ARG A 44 -19.72 12.36 -12.35
C ARG A 44 -20.39 11.64 -13.53
N LYS A 45 -19.89 10.46 -13.92
CA LYS A 45 -20.47 9.66 -14.99
C LYS A 45 -21.89 9.18 -14.69
N PHE A 46 -22.20 8.82 -13.43
CA PHE A 46 -23.57 8.51 -13.03
C PHE A 46 -24.50 9.70 -13.18
N ILE A 47 -24.08 10.86 -12.70
CA ILE A 47 -24.88 12.10 -12.79
C ILE A 47 -25.14 12.44 -14.26
N MET A 48 -24.15 12.24 -15.13
CA MET A 48 -24.27 12.48 -16.56
C MET A 48 -25.00 11.37 -17.34
N SER A 49 -25.49 10.32 -16.66
CA SER A 49 -26.12 9.14 -17.29
C SER A 49 -25.28 8.51 -18.39
N ASP A 50 -23.95 8.54 -18.23
CA ASP A 50 -23.01 7.98 -19.19
C ASP A 50 -23.07 6.44 -19.14
N PRO A 51 -23.25 5.74 -20.28
CA PRO A 51 -23.29 4.28 -20.32
C PRO A 51 -22.01 3.62 -19.80
N SER A 52 -20.89 4.35 -19.74
CA SER A 52 -19.63 3.88 -19.18
C SER A 52 -19.53 3.99 -17.65
N ALA A 53 -20.53 4.57 -16.97
CA ALA A 53 -20.54 4.74 -15.51
C ALA A 53 -20.41 3.40 -14.77
N MET A 54 -21.08 2.35 -15.25
CA MET A 54 -21.00 1.00 -14.67
C MET A 54 -19.59 0.39 -14.82
N SER A 55 -18.93 0.63 -15.95
CA SER A 55 -17.55 0.20 -16.18
C SER A 55 -16.58 0.93 -15.23
N SER A 56 -16.79 2.24 -15.01
CA SER A 56 -16.00 3.01 -14.06
C SER A 56 -16.23 2.57 -12.60
N LEU A 57 -17.44 2.13 -12.21
CA LEU A 57 -17.63 1.45 -10.92
C LEU A 57 -16.84 0.15 -10.84
N GLY A 58 -16.89 -0.68 -11.88
CA GLY A 58 -16.13 -1.92 -11.89
C GLY A 58 -14.64 -1.67 -11.65
N GLN A 59 -14.09 -0.66 -12.32
CA GLN A 59 -12.69 -0.23 -12.12
C GLN A 59 -12.43 0.28 -10.70
N LEU A 60 -13.36 1.07 -10.13
CA LEU A 60 -13.25 1.53 -8.76
C LEU A 60 -13.25 0.37 -7.76
N VAL A 61 -14.17 -0.58 -7.92
CA VAL A 61 -14.29 -1.76 -7.06
C VAL A 61 -13.03 -2.61 -7.13
N VAL A 62 -12.50 -2.84 -8.33
CA VAL A 62 -11.21 -3.53 -8.51
C VAL A 62 -10.09 -2.77 -7.80
N GLY A 63 -10.04 -1.44 -7.92
CA GLY A 63 -9.07 -0.61 -7.21
C GLY A 63 -9.16 -0.76 -5.68
N VAL A 64 -10.38 -0.78 -5.13
CA VAL A 64 -10.61 -0.97 -3.69
C VAL A 64 -10.18 -2.37 -3.23
N ILE A 65 -10.42 -3.40 -4.04
CA ILE A 65 -9.97 -4.77 -3.73
C ILE A 65 -8.44 -4.84 -3.70
N VAL A 66 -7.76 -4.27 -4.70
CA VAL A 66 -6.28 -4.21 -4.73
C VAL A 66 -5.74 -3.46 -3.52
N PHE A 67 -6.39 -2.36 -3.14
CA PHE A 67 -6.03 -1.60 -1.95
C PHE A 67 -6.20 -2.40 -0.65
N LEU A 68 -7.27 -3.18 -0.52
CA LEU A 68 -7.47 -4.06 0.63
C LEU A 68 -6.39 -5.14 0.71
N VAL A 69 -6.07 -5.78 -0.42
CA VAL A 69 -5.00 -6.78 -0.50
C VAL A 69 -3.65 -6.17 -0.11
N PHE A 70 -3.35 -4.95 -0.59
CA PHE A 70 -2.14 -4.22 -0.20
C PHE A 70 -2.09 -3.94 1.31
N ASN A 71 -3.21 -3.56 1.93
CA ASN A 71 -3.25 -3.35 3.38
C ASN A 71 -3.04 -4.63 4.17
N ILE A 72 -3.54 -5.78 3.70
CA ILE A 72 -3.28 -7.08 4.34
C ILE A 72 -1.79 -7.42 4.26
N PHE A 73 -1.17 -7.28 3.07
CA PHE A 73 0.26 -7.51 2.91
C PHE A 73 1.12 -6.56 3.75
N LYS A 74 0.70 -5.30 3.85
CA LYS A 74 1.35 -4.32 4.72
C LYS A 74 1.32 -4.78 6.17
N ASP A 75 0.17 -5.22 6.66
CA ASP A 75 0.00 -5.65 8.04
C ASP A 75 0.88 -6.88 8.33
N ASP A 76 0.95 -7.85 7.41
CA ASP A 76 1.86 -9.00 7.49
C ASP A 76 3.34 -8.57 7.50
N LEU A 77 3.74 -7.63 6.64
CA LEU A 77 5.12 -7.12 6.62
C LEU A 77 5.46 -6.44 7.95
N THR A 78 4.58 -5.59 8.48
CA THR A 78 4.81 -4.96 9.79
C THR A 78 4.83 -5.96 10.95
N GLY A 79 4.07 -7.06 10.85
CA GLY A 79 4.10 -8.15 11.83
C GLY A 79 5.42 -8.95 11.79
N ILE A 80 5.93 -9.24 10.60
CA ILE A 80 7.21 -9.96 10.40
C ILE A 80 8.40 -9.12 10.90
N PHE A 81 8.39 -7.80 10.72
CA PHE A 81 9.45 -6.93 11.26
C PHE A 81 9.30 -6.66 12.77
N GLY A 82 8.09 -6.78 13.33
CA GLY A 82 7.85 -6.66 14.78
C GLY A 82 8.45 -7.80 15.61
N GLU A 83 8.60 -8.99 15.05
CA GLU A 83 9.22 -10.15 15.74
C GLU A 83 10.76 -10.07 15.85
N PHE A 84 11.42 -9.14 15.16
CA PHE A 84 12.87 -8.93 15.25
C PHE A 84 13.31 -8.02 16.40
N GLN A 85 12.39 -7.63 17.30
CA GLN A 85 12.69 -6.84 18.50
C GLN A 85 12.95 -7.66 19.78
N LEU A 86 13.45 -8.90 19.67
CA LEU A 86 13.95 -9.70 20.81
C LEU A 86 15.41 -10.11 20.65
#